data_AF-E1Y9M8-F1
#
_entry.id   AF-E1Y9M8-F1
#
_cell.length_a   1.000
_cell.length_b   1.000
_cell.length_c   1.000
_cell.angle_alpha   90.00
_cell.angle_beta   90.00
_cell.angle_gamma   90.00
#
_symmetry.space_group_name_H-M   'P 1'
#
loop_
_entity.id
_entity.type
_entity.pdbx_description
1 polymer ?
#
loop_
_entity_poly.entity_id
_entity_poly.type
_entity_poly.pdbx_seq_one_letter_code
_entity_poly.pdbx_strand_id
1 'polypeptide(L)'
;MHYVQKGNKATYHNSWATDIPITQDNIIELVKGGRARWKIENEAFNTLKNQGYHLEHNFGHGDKYLSYNLLLFNFLAFFTHQILELSDIIYQKCRAKFTSRQEYWNQLRCTIRILIFPSFESLLEFIIDPDKGIPP
;
A
#
# COMPACT_ATOMS: atom_id res chain seq x y z
N MET A 1 -5.32 9.59 -27.59
CA MET A 1 -3.90 9.92 -27.31
C MET A 1 -3.89 11.21 -26.48
N HIS A 2 -3.39 11.19 -25.24
CA HIS A 2 -3.37 12.37 -24.38
C HIS A 2 -1.93 12.69 -23.95
N TYR A 3 -1.51 13.95 -24.14
CA TYR A 3 -0.20 14.44 -23.76
C TYR A 3 -0.31 15.33 -22.52
N VAL A 4 0.64 15.23 -21.60
CA VAL A 4 0.85 16.25 -20.55
C VAL A 4 2.22 16.85 -20.81
N GLN A 5 2.27 18.17 -20.99
CA GLN A 5 3.51 18.91 -21.20
C GLN A 5 3.88 19.69 -19.95
N LYS A 6 5.17 19.67 -19.59
CA LYS A 6 5.77 20.60 -18.62
C LYS A 6 6.90 21.33 -19.34
N GLY A 7 6.66 22.59 -19.71
CA GLY A 7 7.53 23.32 -20.65
C GLY A 7 7.49 22.70 -22.05
N ASN A 8 8.63 22.66 -22.76
CA ASN A 8 8.74 22.11 -24.13
C ASN A 8 8.94 20.59 -24.22
N LYS A 9 8.80 19.85 -23.11
CA LYS A 9 8.89 18.38 -23.11
C LYS A 9 7.52 17.77 -22.78
N ALA A 10 7.06 16.87 -23.66
CA ALA A 10 6.01 15.92 -23.31
C ALA A 10 6.57 14.97 -22.25
N THR A 11 6.12 15.11 -21.01
CA THR A 11 6.61 14.31 -19.86
C THR A 11 5.80 13.03 -19.67
N TYR A 12 4.64 12.91 -20.31
CA TYR A 12 3.77 11.75 -20.19
C TYR A 12 2.96 11.51 -21.47
N HIS A 13 2.96 10.26 -21.93
CA HIS A 13 2.20 9.78 -23.08
C HIS A 13 1.43 8.53 -22.69
N ASN A 14 0.12 8.52 -22.95
CA ASN A 14 -0.77 7.37 -22.70
C ASN A 14 -1.75 7.19 -23.86
N SER A 15 -1.92 5.93 -24.25
CA SER A 15 -2.93 5.46 -25.21
C SER A 15 -3.76 4.35 -24.57
N TRP A 16 -5.06 4.39 -24.81
CA TRP A 16 -6.04 3.41 -24.34
C TRP A 16 -7.08 3.17 -25.46
N ALA A 17 -7.63 1.96 -25.50
CA ALA A 17 -8.70 1.57 -26.41
C ALA A 17 -9.98 1.34 -25.60
N THR A 18 -11.13 1.64 -26.20
CA THR A 18 -12.43 1.42 -25.59
C THR A 18 -13.46 1.09 -26.66
N ASP A 19 -14.45 0.27 -26.30
CA ASP A 19 -15.63 0.02 -27.11
C ASP A 19 -16.75 1.03 -26.82
N ILE A 20 -16.53 1.97 -25.89
CA ILE A 20 -17.46 3.04 -25.56
C ILE A 20 -17.36 4.16 -26.60
N PRO A 21 -18.46 4.58 -27.25
CA PRO A 21 -18.45 5.69 -28.19
C PRO A 21 -17.92 6.98 -27.53
N ILE A 22 -16.95 7.64 -28.16
CA ILE A 22 -16.33 8.85 -27.60
C ILE A 22 -17.15 10.08 -28.02
N THR A 23 -17.62 10.84 -27.04
CA THR A 23 -18.32 12.12 -27.22
C THR A 23 -17.63 13.24 -26.45
N GLN A 24 -18.00 14.50 -26.72
CA GLN A 24 -17.48 15.63 -25.95
C GLN A 24 -17.86 15.57 -24.47
N ASP A 25 -19.00 14.94 -24.16
CA ASP A 25 -19.52 14.85 -22.79
C ASP A 25 -18.81 13.79 -21.95
N ASN A 26 -18.36 12.68 -22.57
CA ASN A 26 -17.77 11.55 -21.84
C ASN A 26 -16.24 11.46 -21.90
N ILE A 27 -15.57 12.22 -22.78
CA ILE A 27 -14.12 12.12 -22.98
C ILE A 27 -13.33 12.38 -21.68
N ILE A 28 -13.79 13.31 -20.84
CA ILE A 28 -13.13 13.63 -19.56
C ILE A 28 -13.15 12.41 -18.63
N GLU A 29 -14.28 11.73 -18.53
CA GLU A 29 -14.44 10.55 -17.69
C GLU A 29 -13.67 9.35 -18.23
N LEU A 30 -13.73 9.12 -19.55
CA LEU A 30 -12.99 8.04 -20.19
C LEU A 30 -11.47 8.22 -20.02
N VAL A 31 -10.95 9.45 -20.13
CA VAL A 31 -9.54 9.74 -19.85
C VAL A 31 -9.19 9.46 -18.38
N LYS A 32 -10.07 9.80 -17.44
CA LYS A 32 -9.87 9.46 -16.01
C LYS A 32 -9.82 7.94 -15.81
N GLY A 33 -10.72 7.19 -16.44
CA GLY A 33 -10.70 5.72 -16.43
C GLY A 33 -9.41 5.13 -17.01
N GLY A 34 -8.96 5.63 -18.16
CA GLY A 34 -7.69 5.23 -18.77
C GLY A 34 -6.48 5.52 -17.87
N ARG A 35 -6.50 6.63 -17.12
CA ARG A 35 -5.48 6.94 -16.10
C ARG A 35 -5.60 6.08 -14.84
N ALA A 36 -6.80 5.66 -14.47
CA ALA A 36 -7.00 4.81 -13.30
C ALA A 36 -6.25 3.48 -13.42
N ARG A 37 -6.20 2.87 -14.62
CA ARG A 37 -5.39 1.66 -14.86
C ARG A 37 -3.91 1.88 -14.54
N TRP A 38 -3.33 2.96 -15.08
CA TRP A 38 -1.93 3.31 -14.80
C TRP A 38 -1.70 3.58 -13.31
N LYS A 39 -2.67 4.23 -12.63
CA LYS A 39 -2.60 4.50 -11.20
C LYS A 39 -2.60 3.20 -10.38
N ILE A 40 -3.50 2.26 -10.68
CA ILE A 40 -3.55 0.94 -10.03
C ILE A 40 -2.21 0.20 -10.20
N GLU A 41 -1.61 0.25 -11.40
CA GLU A 41 -0.31 -0.35 -11.67
C GLU A 41 0.84 0.26 -10.87
N ASN A 42 0.93 1.58 -10.84
CA ASN A 42 2.06 2.27 -10.21
C ASN A 42 1.93 2.39 -8.69
N GLU A 43 0.71 2.39 -8.15
CA GLU A 43 0.48 2.49 -6.72
C GLU A 43 0.22 1.11 -6.10
N ALA A 44 -0.92 0.49 -6.43
CA ALA A 44 -1.36 -0.75 -5.76
C ALA A 44 -0.48 -1.95 -6.14
N PHE A 45 -0.30 -2.22 -7.44
CA PHE A 45 0.50 -3.37 -7.87
C PHE A 45 1.98 -3.21 -7.49
N ASN A 46 2.57 -2.02 -7.67
CA ASN A 46 3.93 -1.76 -7.21
C ASN A 46 4.08 -1.95 -5.68
N THR A 47 3.09 -1.53 -4.90
CA THR A 47 3.09 -1.73 -3.44
C THR A 47 3.09 -3.22 -3.08
N LEU A 48 2.17 -3.97 -3.69
CA LEU A 48 2.01 -5.41 -3.50
C LEU A 48 3.26 -6.19 -3.91
N LYS A 49 3.98 -5.73 -4.93
CA LYS A 49 5.18 -6.38 -5.45
C LYS A 49 6.45 -6.00 -4.67
N ASN A 50 6.66 -4.70 -4.44
CA ASN A 50 7.96 -4.15 -4.05
C ASN A 50 8.00 -3.50 -2.65
N GLN A 51 6.86 -3.25 -2.00
CA GLN A 51 6.78 -2.47 -0.75
C GLN A 51 6.37 -3.31 0.46
N GLY A 52 6.90 -4.54 0.53
CA GLY A 52 6.83 -5.40 1.73
C GLY A 52 5.83 -6.56 1.68
N TYR A 53 5.01 -6.69 0.64
CA TYR A 53 4.12 -7.85 0.45
C TYR A 53 4.69 -8.92 -0.49
N HIS A 54 5.74 -8.58 -1.25
CA HIS A 54 6.54 -9.51 -2.06
C HIS A 54 5.73 -10.49 -2.92
N LEU A 55 4.60 -10.04 -3.49
CA LEU A 55 3.69 -10.89 -4.26
C LEU A 55 4.27 -11.47 -5.56
N GLU A 56 5.43 -10.99 -6.01
CA GLU A 56 6.16 -11.59 -7.14
C GLU A 56 6.90 -12.87 -6.75
N HIS A 57 7.16 -13.08 -5.45
CA HIS A 57 7.71 -14.32 -4.97
C HIS A 57 6.58 -15.32 -4.75
N ASN A 58 6.60 -16.41 -5.53
CA ASN A 58 5.84 -17.60 -5.17
C ASN A 58 6.40 -18.14 -3.85
N PHE A 59 5.76 -17.80 -2.74
CA PHE A 59 6.14 -18.25 -1.39
C PHE A 59 5.94 -19.76 -1.15
N GLY A 60 5.73 -20.56 -2.20
CA GLY A 60 5.56 -21.99 -2.07
C GLY A 60 5.79 -22.74 -3.38
N HIS A 61 6.82 -23.57 -3.38
CA HIS A 61 6.88 -24.83 -4.13
C HIS A 61 6.14 -25.97 -3.37
N GLY A 62 5.28 -25.64 -2.41
CA GLY A 62 4.61 -26.63 -1.55
C GLY A 62 3.50 -27.42 -2.24
N ASP A 63 3.36 -28.68 -1.85
CA ASP A 63 2.67 -29.74 -2.60
C ASP A 63 1.15 -29.59 -2.79
N LYS A 64 0.45 -28.69 -2.06
CA LYS A 64 -0.97 -28.36 -2.31
C LYS A 64 -1.43 -27.05 -1.63
N TYR A 65 -2.00 -26.12 -2.40
CA TYR A 65 -2.62 -24.85 -1.95
C TYR A 65 -1.75 -23.86 -1.15
N LEU A 66 -0.49 -24.18 -0.84
CA LEU A 66 0.38 -23.31 -0.03
C LEU A 66 0.56 -21.92 -0.64
N SER A 67 0.86 -21.85 -1.93
CA SER A 67 0.99 -20.58 -2.66
C SER A 67 -0.30 -19.76 -2.64
N TYR A 68 -1.45 -20.43 -2.77
CA TYR A 68 -2.76 -19.79 -2.73
C TYR A 68 -3.10 -19.24 -1.34
N ASN A 69 -2.81 -19.99 -0.27
CA ASN A 69 -3.04 -19.52 1.10
C ASN A 69 -2.15 -18.32 1.45
N LEU A 70 -0.88 -18.35 1.03
CA LEU A 70 0.06 -17.23 1.25
C LEU A 70 -0.31 -15.99 0.43
N LEU A 71 -0.87 -16.17 -0.76
CA LEU A 71 -1.49 -15.10 -1.53
C LEU A 71 -2.68 -14.48 -0.76
N LEU A 72 -3.59 -15.31 -0.23
CA LEU A 72 -4.73 -14.84 0.54
C LEU A 72 -4.32 -14.10 1.82
N PHE A 73 -3.32 -14.59 2.56
CA PHE A 73 -2.81 -13.89 3.74
C PHE A 73 -2.17 -12.55 3.40
N ASN A 74 -1.43 -12.46 2.28
CA ASN A 74 -0.90 -11.19 1.82
C ASN A 74 -2.00 -10.19 1.48
N PHE A 75 -3.05 -10.62 0.77
CA PHE A 75 -4.19 -9.76 0.49
C PHE A 75 -4.91 -9.35 1.77
N LEU A 76 -5.16 -10.27 2.70
CA LEU A 76 -5.79 -9.96 3.98
C LEU A 76 -4.98 -8.91 4.74
N ALA A 77 -3.66 -9.09 4.87
CA ALA A 77 -2.78 -8.12 5.51
C ALA A 77 -2.84 -6.76 4.80
N PHE A 78 -2.77 -6.73 3.47
CA PHE A 78 -2.88 -5.49 2.70
C PHE A 78 -4.22 -4.78 2.90
N PHE A 79 -5.33 -5.51 2.96
CA PHE A 79 -6.64 -4.96 3.26
C PHE A 79 -6.71 -4.42 4.68
N THR A 80 -6.25 -5.18 5.67
CA THR A 80 -6.22 -4.73 7.08
C THR A 80 -5.39 -3.47 7.24
N HIS A 81 -4.22 -3.38 6.61
CA HIS A 81 -3.39 -2.18 6.69
C HIS A 81 -4.06 -0.95 6.07
N GLN A 82 -4.80 -1.11 4.96
CA GLN A 82 -5.60 0.00 4.40
C GLN A 82 -6.72 0.43 5.34
N ILE A 83 -7.40 -0.52 5.99
CA ILE A 83 -8.42 -0.21 6.99
C ILE A 83 -7.80 0.61 8.13
N LEU A 84 -6.68 0.14 8.70
CA LEU A 84 -5.97 0.86 9.77
C LEU A 84 -5.50 2.25 9.33
N GLU A 85 -4.94 2.38 8.11
CA GLU A 85 -4.55 3.67 7.54
C GLU A 85 -5.75 4.63 7.39
N LEU A 86 -6.98 4.13 7.27
CA LEU A 86 -8.20 4.96 7.13
C LEU A 86 -8.93 5.22 8.44
N SER A 87 -8.95 4.27 9.37
CA SER A 87 -9.81 4.31 10.56
C SER A 87 -9.09 4.53 11.88
N ASP A 88 -7.80 4.19 11.97
CA ASP A 88 -7.08 4.17 13.25
C ASP A 88 -6.11 5.36 13.36
N ILE A 89 -6.46 6.31 14.23
CA ILE A 89 -5.70 7.54 14.44
C ILE A 89 -4.34 7.26 15.08
N ILE A 90 -4.23 6.28 15.97
CA ILE A 90 -2.98 5.94 16.66
C ILE A 90 -2.04 5.27 15.66
N TYR A 91 -2.56 4.32 14.86
CA TYR A 91 -1.83 3.73 13.75
C TYR A 91 -1.34 4.79 12.77
N GLN A 92 -2.20 5.74 12.34
CA GLN A 92 -1.83 6.83 11.43
C GLN A 92 -0.70 7.69 12.01
N LYS A 93 -0.79 8.09 13.29
CA LYS A 93 0.24 8.88 13.98
C LYS A 93 1.56 8.12 14.06
N CYS A 94 1.51 6.84 14.44
CA CYS A 94 2.71 6.01 14.52
C CYS A 94 3.33 5.83 13.14
N ARG A 95 2.53 5.51 12.12
CA ARG A 95 2.99 5.31 10.74
C ARG A 95 3.62 6.60 10.20
N ALA A 96 3.08 7.78 10.49
CA ALA A 96 3.61 9.06 10.02
C ALA A 96 5.05 9.37 10.45
N LYS A 97 5.56 8.72 11.51
CA LYS A 97 6.96 8.87 11.97
C LYS A 97 7.99 8.24 11.04
N PHE A 98 7.58 7.35 10.13
CA PHE A 98 8.50 6.59 9.30
C PHE A 98 8.30 6.96 7.83
N THR A 99 9.39 7.06 7.07
CA THR A 99 9.28 7.30 5.62
C THR A 99 8.87 6.03 4.89
N SER A 100 9.53 4.89 5.17
CA SER A 100 9.25 3.62 4.48
C SER A 100 8.32 2.72 5.30
N ARG A 101 7.46 1.95 4.60
CA ARG A 101 6.59 0.94 5.24
C ARG A 101 7.43 -0.19 5.83
N GLN A 102 8.52 -0.57 5.16
CA GLN A 102 9.42 -1.61 5.65
C GLN A 102 10.07 -1.22 6.98
N GLU A 103 10.49 0.04 7.12
CA GLU A 103 11.09 0.53 8.36
C GLU A 103 10.08 0.56 9.51
N TYR A 104 8.86 1.02 9.25
CA TYR A 104 7.76 0.97 10.23
C TYR A 104 7.55 -0.46 10.78
N TRP A 105 7.46 -1.46 9.90
CA TRP A 105 7.30 -2.85 10.32
C TRP A 105 8.54 -3.44 11.00
N ASN A 106 9.74 -3.03 10.56
CA ASN A 106 10.97 -3.43 11.23
C ASN A 106 11.03 -2.89 12.66
N GLN A 107 10.64 -1.63 12.87
CA GLN A 107 10.60 -1.04 14.21
C GLN A 107 9.63 -1.78 15.12
N LEU A 108 8.39 -2.05 14.66
CA LEU A 108 7.43 -2.87 15.40
C LEU A 108 8.03 -4.23 15.79
N ARG A 109 8.66 -4.91 14.83
CA ARG A 109 9.30 -6.22 15.05
C ARG A 109 10.43 -6.15 16.07
N CYS A 110 11.28 -5.13 16.01
CA CYS A 110 12.37 -4.96 16.96
C CYS A 110 11.85 -4.71 18.38
N THR A 111 10.83 -3.85 18.52
CA THR A 111 10.23 -3.52 19.81
C THR A 111 9.60 -4.74 20.49
N ILE A 112 8.77 -5.52 19.77
CA ILE A 112 8.12 -6.72 20.36
C ILE A 112 9.09 -7.88 20.64
N ARG A 113 10.30 -7.86 20.06
CA ARG A 113 11.34 -8.86 20.36
C ARG A 113 12.01 -8.65 21.71
N ILE A 114 11.95 -7.42 22.23
CA ILE A 114 12.64 -7.01 23.46
C ILE A 114 11.64 -6.78 24.59
N LEU A 115 10.42 -6.34 24.26
CA LEU A 115 9.43 -5.81 25.18
C LEU A 115 8.07 -6.48 24.93
N ILE A 116 7.31 -6.78 25.99
CA ILE A 116 5.98 -7.40 25.91
C ILE A 116 4.92 -6.34 26.21
N PHE A 117 3.94 -6.15 25.34
CA PHE A 117 2.91 -5.12 25.50
C PHE A 117 1.55 -5.76 25.77
N PRO A 118 0.70 -5.12 26.61
CA PRO A 118 -0.65 -5.61 26.90
C PRO A 118 -1.60 -5.51 25.70
N SER A 119 -1.34 -4.60 24.77
CA SER A 119 -2.15 -4.42 23.56
C SER A 119 -1.35 -3.86 22.39
N PHE A 120 -1.89 -4.00 21.17
CA PHE A 120 -1.29 -3.38 19.98
C PHE A 120 -1.28 -1.85 20.07
N GLU A 121 -2.31 -1.25 20.67
CA GLU A 121 -2.40 0.18 20.92
C GLU A 121 -1.24 0.67 21.81
N SER A 122 -0.98 -0.02 22.93
CA SER A 122 0.11 0.35 23.84
C SER A 122 1.50 0.25 23.17
N LEU A 123 1.70 -0.73 22.28
CA LEU A 123 2.91 -0.83 21.46
C LEU A 123 3.06 0.40 20.54
N LEU A 124 1.99 0.81 19.86
CA LEU A 124 2.02 1.96 18.96
C LEU A 124 2.25 3.27 19.71
N GLU A 125 1.56 3.47 20.84
CA GLU A 125 1.75 4.63 21.70
C GLU A 125 3.18 4.72 22.22
N PHE A 126 3.76 3.60 22.63
CA PHE A 126 5.17 3.54 23.04
C PHE A 126 6.13 3.94 21.91
N ILE A 127 5.88 3.53 20.66
CA ILE A 127 6.68 3.94 19.51
C ILE A 127 6.44 5.45 19.17
N ILE A 128 5.25 5.97 19.43
CA ILE A 128 4.91 7.39 19.24
C ILE A 128 5.57 8.28 20.30
N ASP A 129 5.60 7.88 21.55
CA ASP A 129 6.18 8.68 22.64
C ASP A 129 6.61 7.72 23.77
N PRO A 130 7.86 7.23 23.76
CA PRO A 130 8.33 6.27 24.76
C PRO A 130 8.24 6.77 26.20
N ASP A 131 8.30 8.09 26.41
CA ASP A 131 8.24 8.71 27.74
C ASP A 131 6.81 8.77 28.31
N LYS A 132 5.80 8.75 27.43
CA LYS A 132 4.38 8.82 27.79
C LYS A 132 3.60 7.52 27.55
N GLY A 133 4.17 6.61 26.75
CA GLY A 133 3.57 5.32 26.46
C GLY A 133 3.45 4.47 27.73
N ILE A 134 2.43 3.62 27.76
CA ILE A 134 2.33 2.59 28.80
C ILE A 134 3.55 1.67 28.65
N PRO A 135 4.43 1.57 29.67
CA PRO A 135 5.60 0.74 29.56
C PRO A 135 5.20 -0.74 29.46
N PRO A 136 5.99 -1.54 28.74
CA PRO A 136 5.83 -3.00 28.66
C PRO A 136 5.96 -3.68 30.03
#